data_AF-A0AAD3RNJ3-F1
#
_entry.id   AF-A0AAD3RNJ3-F1
#
_cell.length_a   1.000
_cell.length_b   1.000
_cell.length_c   1.000
_cell.angle_alpha   90.00
_cell.angle_beta   90.00
_cell.angle_gamma   90.00
#
_symmetry.space_group_name_H-M   'P 1'
#
loop_
_entity.id
_entity.type
_entity.pdbx_description
1 polymer ?
#
loop_
_entity_poly.entity_id
_entity_poly.type
_entity_poly.pdbx_seq_one_letter_code
_entity_poly.pdbx_strand_id
1 'polypeptide(L)'
;MPTALEWDKVTRIDPETLHECEKDQVDEVFSMIALTEDWEVKDKTPESIIQVLRVFQAMLKIKDRELIVSHKFLEDTGVRQAKTEKELLAKVSRLEQERKLSGTGPDTRFLRDEIRQLETQLEQREKELTHIKKDMGKDKKAIEEEHFVVCPELYRSHLKPVNQHELAPTGRHLFTNHPFE
;
A
#
# COMPACT_ATOMS: atom_id res chain seq x y z
N MET A 1 -27.00 31.60 -45.74
CA MET A 1 -26.45 32.76 -46.46
C MET A 1 -24.95 32.61 -46.44
N PRO A 2 -24.24 32.65 -47.57
CA PRO A 2 -22.78 32.64 -47.60
C PRO A 2 -22.24 33.80 -46.77
N THR A 3 -21.14 33.60 -46.05
CA THR A 3 -20.46 34.69 -45.32
C THR A 3 -19.74 35.57 -46.34
N ALA A 4 -20.26 36.77 -46.55
CA ALA A 4 -19.69 37.76 -47.45
C ALA A 4 -18.55 38.54 -46.77
N LEU A 5 -17.55 38.96 -47.55
CA LEU A 5 -16.43 39.75 -47.04
C LEU A 5 -16.89 41.12 -46.54
N GLU A 6 -16.47 41.49 -45.33
CA GLU A 6 -16.64 42.84 -44.81
C GLU A 6 -15.57 43.79 -45.38
N TRP A 7 -15.78 44.20 -46.63
CA TRP A 7 -14.86 45.04 -47.40
C TRP A 7 -14.38 46.29 -46.66
N ASP A 8 -15.27 47.02 -45.98
CA ASP A 8 -14.92 48.25 -45.23
C ASP A 8 -13.93 47.98 -44.09
N LYS A 9 -14.04 46.82 -43.44
CA LYS A 9 -13.10 46.46 -42.37
C LYS A 9 -11.74 46.12 -42.95
N VAL A 10 -11.68 45.28 -43.98
CA VAL A 10 -10.41 44.81 -44.55
C VAL A 10 -9.63 45.95 -45.21
N THR A 11 -10.29 46.85 -45.93
CA THR A 11 -9.61 47.96 -46.61
C THR A 11 -9.04 49.01 -45.66
N ARG A 12 -9.55 49.08 -44.42
CA ARG A 12 -9.02 49.97 -43.37
C ARG A 12 -7.80 49.41 -42.64
N ILE A 13 -7.49 48.13 -42.82
CA ILE A 13 -6.31 47.51 -42.23
C ILE A 13 -5.07 48.00 -42.97
N ASP A 14 -4.06 48.44 -42.20
CA ASP A 14 -2.72 48.68 -42.72
C ASP A 14 -1.93 47.36 -42.74
N PRO A 15 -1.55 46.85 -43.94
CA PRO A 15 -0.78 45.63 -44.07
C PRO A 15 0.61 45.71 -43.41
N GLU A 16 1.19 46.90 -43.28
CA GLU A 16 2.54 47.07 -42.76
C GLU A 16 2.58 46.90 -41.24
N THR A 17 1.57 47.41 -40.54
CA THR A 17 1.49 47.35 -39.06
C THR A 17 0.74 46.13 -38.54
N LEU A 18 0.14 45.32 -39.41
CA LEU A 18 -0.70 44.17 -39.02
C LEU A 18 0.03 43.17 -38.10
N HIS A 19 1.35 43.06 -38.24
CA HIS A 19 2.17 42.17 -37.42
C HIS A 19 2.44 42.69 -35.99
N GLU A 20 2.15 43.96 -35.73
CA GLU A 20 2.32 44.62 -34.43
C GLU A 20 1.00 44.61 -33.62
N CYS A 21 -0.11 44.28 -34.27
CA CYS A 21 -1.42 44.14 -33.63
C CYS A 21 -1.43 42.99 -32.60
N GLU A 22 -2.36 43.10 -31.65
CA GLU A 22 -2.61 42.01 -30.71
C GLU A 22 -3.03 40.74 -31.44
N LYS A 23 -2.61 39.58 -30.92
CA LYS A 23 -2.89 38.29 -31.53
C LYS A 23 -4.37 38.08 -31.85
N ASP A 24 -5.25 38.42 -30.92
CA ASP A 24 -6.70 38.23 -31.09
C ASP A 24 -7.24 39.06 -32.26
N GLN A 25 -6.68 40.26 -32.52
CA GLN A 25 -7.06 41.11 -33.65
C GLN A 25 -6.57 40.49 -34.98
N VAL A 26 -5.33 39.99 -35.00
CA VAL A 26 -4.77 39.29 -36.17
C VAL A 26 -5.56 38.03 -36.48
N ASP A 27 -5.98 37.28 -35.46
CA ASP A 27 -6.78 36.06 -35.60
C ASP A 27 -8.23 36.37 -36.02
N GLU A 28 -8.80 37.52 -35.62
CA GLU A 28 -10.09 38.00 -36.13
C GLU A 28 -9.99 38.29 -37.64
N VAL A 29 -8.95 39.02 -38.07
CA VAL A 29 -8.70 39.30 -39.50
C VAL A 29 -8.49 38.01 -40.28
N PHE A 30 -7.71 37.06 -39.73
CA PHE A 30 -7.53 35.75 -40.32
C PHE A 30 -8.86 35.02 -40.49
N SER A 31 -9.67 34.99 -39.43
CA SER A 31 -10.95 34.28 -39.42
C SER A 31 -11.92 34.89 -40.42
N MET A 32 -12.03 36.22 -40.45
CA MET A 32 -12.85 36.94 -41.44
C MET A 32 -12.45 36.53 -42.86
N ILE A 33 -11.16 36.54 -43.18
CA ILE A 33 -10.65 36.19 -44.50
C ILE A 33 -10.85 34.70 -44.81
N ALA A 34 -10.51 33.80 -43.89
CA ALA A 34 -10.52 32.35 -44.11
C ALA A 34 -11.95 31.78 -44.17
N LEU A 35 -12.91 32.39 -43.48
CA LEU A 35 -14.30 31.97 -43.44
C LEU A 35 -15.18 32.67 -44.49
N THR A 36 -14.61 33.61 -45.27
CA THR A 36 -15.33 34.25 -46.37
C THR A 36 -15.51 33.27 -47.52
N GLU A 37 -16.76 32.95 -47.83
CA GLU A 37 -17.13 32.05 -48.93
C GLU A 37 -17.35 32.82 -50.24
N ASP A 38 -17.86 34.05 -50.15
CA ASP A 38 -18.11 34.91 -51.30
C ASP A 38 -17.40 36.26 -51.18
N TRP A 39 -16.64 36.60 -52.22
CA TRP A 39 -15.81 37.78 -52.28
C TRP A 39 -16.45 38.92 -53.10
N GLU A 40 -17.58 38.72 -53.79
CA GLU A 40 -18.30 39.72 -54.61
C GLU A 40 -17.49 41.00 -55.00
N VAL A 41 -16.68 40.90 -56.07
CA VAL A 41 -15.74 41.96 -56.48
C VAL A 41 -16.30 42.94 -57.52
N LYS A 42 -17.49 42.67 -58.08
CA LYS A 42 -18.01 43.37 -59.28
C LYS A 42 -18.12 44.89 -59.12
N ASP A 43 -18.49 45.35 -57.93
CA ASP A 43 -18.70 46.78 -57.62
C ASP A 43 -17.52 47.39 -56.82
N LYS A 44 -16.35 46.74 -56.81
CA LYS A 44 -15.18 47.19 -56.05
C LYS A 44 -14.16 47.88 -56.96
N THR A 45 -13.53 48.91 -56.43
CA THR A 45 -12.46 49.61 -57.16
C THR A 45 -11.20 48.74 -57.21
N PRO A 46 -10.36 48.89 -58.26
CA PRO A 46 -9.07 48.20 -58.32
C PRO A 46 -8.20 48.44 -57.08
N GLU A 47 -8.21 49.65 -56.52
CA GLU A 47 -7.45 50.02 -55.33
C GLU A 47 -7.92 49.23 -54.09
N SER A 48 -9.24 49.04 -53.95
CA SER A 48 -9.81 48.26 -52.84
C SER A 48 -9.39 46.80 -52.94
N ILE A 49 -9.40 46.23 -54.14
CA ILE A 49 -8.96 44.84 -54.39
C ILE A 49 -7.46 44.71 -54.10
N ILE A 50 -6.64 45.65 -54.58
CA ILE A 50 -5.20 45.68 -54.32
C ILE A 50 -4.92 45.75 -52.81
N GLN A 51 -5.67 46.58 -52.07
CA GLN A 51 -5.52 46.70 -50.63
C GLN A 51 -5.80 45.38 -49.91
N VAL A 52 -6.90 44.71 -50.25
CA VAL A 52 -7.23 43.38 -49.72
C VAL A 52 -6.10 42.40 -49.99
N LEU A 53 -5.58 42.34 -51.23
CA LEU A 53 -4.47 41.45 -51.58
C LEU A 53 -3.20 41.74 -50.77
N ARG A 54 -2.92 43.01 -50.45
CA ARG A 54 -1.80 43.38 -49.57
C ARG A 54 -2.00 42.89 -48.13
N VAL A 55 -3.22 43.05 -47.59
CA VAL A 55 -3.59 42.52 -46.26
C VAL A 55 -3.42 40.99 -46.24
N PHE A 56 -3.88 40.29 -47.26
CA PHE A 56 -3.65 38.85 -47.43
C PHE A 56 -2.17 38.48 -47.42
N GLN A 57 -1.36 39.20 -48.20
CA GLN A 57 0.07 38.94 -48.27
C GLN A 57 0.74 39.16 -46.89
N ALA A 58 0.34 40.19 -46.15
CA ALA A 58 0.80 40.41 -44.78
C ALA A 58 0.38 39.27 -43.85
N MET A 59 -0.88 38.82 -43.93
CA MET A 59 -1.39 37.68 -43.16
C MET A 59 -0.63 36.38 -43.46
N LEU A 60 -0.34 36.10 -44.73
CA LEU A 60 0.46 34.93 -45.11
C LEU A 60 1.87 34.99 -44.53
N LYS A 61 2.52 36.17 -44.54
CA LYS A 61 3.83 36.35 -43.90
C LYS A 61 3.79 36.13 -42.39
N ILE A 62 2.73 36.58 -41.72
CA ILE A 62 2.56 36.35 -40.28
C ILE A 62 2.37 34.86 -40.00
N LYS A 63 1.46 34.19 -40.72
CA LYS A 63 1.19 32.75 -40.53
C LYS A 63 2.39 31.87 -40.88
N ASP A 64 3.20 32.25 -41.88
CA ASP A 64 4.47 31.58 -42.19
C ASP A 64 5.45 31.64 -40.99
N ARG A 65 5.61 32.82 -40.38
CA ARG A 65 6.44 32.98 -39.17
C ARG A 65 5.92 32.17 -37.99
N GLU A 66 4.61 32.23 -37.72
CA GLU A 66 3.98 31.46 -36.64
C GLU A 66 4.16 29.95 -36.84
N LEU A 67 4.02 29.47 -38.08
CA LEU A 67 4.22 28.08 -38.44
C LEU A 67 5.67 27.66 -38.20
N ILE A 68 6.65 28.46 -38.63
CA ILE A 68 8.08 28.18 -38.40
C ILE A 68 8.40 28.08 -36.92
N VAL A 69 7.90 29.01 -36.10
CA VAL A 69 8.11 28.99 -34.64
C VAL A 69 7.47 27.75 -34.02
N SER A 70 6.22 27.45 -34.39
CA SER A 70 5.49 26.29 -33.88
C SER A 70 6.16 24.97 -34.26
N HIS A 71 6.67 24.86 -35.49
CA HIS A 71 7.38 23.70 -35.98
C HIS A 71 8.66 23.42 -35.18
N LYS A 72 9.48 24.46 -34.96
CA LYS A 72 10.70 24.35 -34.14
C LYS A 72 10.39 23.94 -32.70
N PHE A 73 9.36 24.54 -32.10
CA PHE A 73 8.93 24.19 -30.75
C PHE A 73 8.52 22.70 -30.64
N LEU A 74 7.81 22.20 -31.64
CA LEU A 74 7.38 20.80 -31.69
C LEU A 74 8.57 19.85 -31.85
N GLU A 75 9.52 20.17 -32.74
CA GLU A 75 10.74 19.39 -32.96
C GLU A 75 11.57 19.27 -31.67
N ASP A 76 11.87 20.40 -31.02
CA ASP A 76 12.62 20.45 -29.76
C ASP A 76 11.93 19.65 -28.65
N THR A 77 10.60 19.76 -28.57
CA THR A 77 9.80 19.03 -27.58
C THR A 77 9.79 17.53 -27.87
N GLY A 78 9.68 17.13 -29.14
CA GLY A 78 9.76 15.75 -29.58
C GLY A 78 11.11 15.11 -29.24
N VAL A 79 12.22 15.82 -29.44
CA VAL A 79 13.57 15.36 -29.08
C VAL A 79 13.69 15.14 -27.56
N ARG A 80 13.22 16.09 -26.75
CA ARG A 80 13.22 15.95 -25.28
C ARG A 80 12.36 14.78 -24.81
N GLN A 81 11.18 14.62 -25.40
CA GLN A 81 10.27 13.53 -25.08
C GLN A 81 10.90 12.17 -25.43
N ALA A 82 11.44 12.01 -26.63
CA ALA A 82 12.09 10.77 -27.05
C ALA A 82 13.28 10.39 -26.14
N LYS A 83 14.08 11.38 -25.71
CA LYS A 83 15.17 11.17 -24.74
C LYS A 83 14.63 10.68 -23.39
N THR A 84 13.56 11.29 -22.90
CA THR A 84 12.95 10.96 -21.61
C THR A 84 12.32 9.58 -21.64
N GLU A 85 11.59 9.25 -22.70
CA GLU A 85 10.99 7.95 -22.93
C GLU A 85 12.04 6.84 -22.99
N LYS A 86 13.16 7.08 -23.69
CA LYS A 86 14.29 6.14 -23.72
C LYS A 86 14.90 5.90 -22.32
N GLU A 87 15.04 6.94 -21.51
CA GLU A 87 15.55 6.81 -20.13
C GLU A 87 14.56 6.03 -19.24
N LEU A 88 13.26 6.31 -19.36
CA LEU A 88 12.23 5.60 -18.63
C LEU A 88 12.16 4.13 -19.02
N LEU A 89 12.21 3.81 -20.32
CA LEU A 89 12.27 2.43 -20.83
C LEU A 89 13.49 1.69 -20.26
N ALA A 90 14.66 2.33 -20.22
CA ALA A 90 15.84 1.74 -19.62
C ALA A 90 15.67 1.46 -18.11
N LYS A 91 15.07 2.39 -17.36
CA LYS A 91 14.78 2.21 -15.92
C LYS A 91 13.77 1.09 -15.69
N VAL A 92 12.70 1.03 -16.49
CA VAL A 92 11.68 -0.03 -16.41
C VAL A 92 12.33 -1.39 -16.69
N SER A 93 13.11 -1.51 -17.77
CA SER A 93 13.80 -2.76 -18.10
C SER A 93 14.74 -3.22 -16.98
N ARG A 94 15.48 -2.30 -16.36
CA ARG A 94 16.34 -2.60 -15.20
C ARG A 94 15.51 -3.10 -14.01
N LEU A 95 14.44 -2.39 -13.64
CA LEU A 95 13.56 -2.79 -12.53
C LEU A 95 12.89 -4.14 -12.77
N GLU A 96 12.49 -4.42 -14.01
CA GLU A 96 11.94 -5.74 -14.38
C GLU A 96 12.98 -6.86 -14.22
N GLN A 97 14.24 -6.60 -14.58
CA GLN A 97 15.33 -7.55 -14.37
C GLN A 97 15.63 -7.76 -12.88
N GLU A 98 15.72 -6.68 -12.10
CA GLU A 98 15.89 -6.74 -10.64
C GLU A 98 14.75 -7.52 -9.97
N ARG A 99 13.49 -7.31 -10.39
CA ARG A 99 12.35 -8.08 -9.91
C ARG A 99 12.48 -9.57 -10.22
N LYS A 100 12.89 -9.93 -11.44
CA LYS A 100 13.10 -11.34 -11.82
C LYS A 100 14.19 -12.00 -10.97
N LEU A 101 15.27 -11.27 -10.70
CA LEU A 101 16.35 -11.73 -9.82
C LEU A 101 15.88 -11.82 -8.36
N SER A 102 15.07 -10.88 -7.88
CA SER A 102 14.53 -10.89 -6.51
C SER A 102 13.45 -11.96 -6.29
N GLY A 103 12.67 -12.32 -7.32
CA GLY A 103 11.78 -13.48 -7.30
C GLY A 103 12.53 -14.82 -7.31
N THR A 104 13.82 -14.78 -7.58
CA THR A 104 14.78 -15.89 -7.51
C THR A 104 15.83 -15.61 -6.43
N GLY A 105 15.40 -15.12 -5.27
CA GLY A 105 16.29 -14.92 -4.11
C GLY A 105 17.05 -16.20 -3.75
N PRO A 106 18.18 -16.11 -3.02
CA PRO A 106 19.00 -17.26 -2.64
C PRO A 106 18.10 -18.36 -2.13
N ASP A 107 18.28 -19.56 -2.69
CA ASP A 107 17.37 -20.69 -2.56
C ASP A 107 16.78 -20.79 -1.15
N THR A 108 15.58 -20.24 -0.96
CA THR A 108 14.90 -20.23 0.33
C THR A 108 14.46 -21.63 0.73
N ARG A 109 14.72 -22.66 -0.10
CA ARG A 109 14.62 -24.06 0.28
C ARG A 109 15.49 -24.36 1.50
N PHE A 110 16.71 -23.82 1.59
CA PHE A 110 17.55 -24.04 2.78
C PHE A 110 16.87 -23.56 4.07
N LEU A 111 16.32 -22.34 4.05
CA LEU A 111 15.58 -21.80 5.19
C LEU A 111 14.31 -22.60 5.49
N ARG A 112 13.59 -23.07 4.45
CA ARG A 112 12.41 -23.94 4.63
C ARG A 112 12.76 -25.29 5.25
N ASP A 113 13.88 -25.89 4.84
CA ASP A 113 14.35 -27.18 5.33
C ASP A 113 14.88 -27.05 6.76
N GLU A 114 15.60 -25.97 7.07
CA GLU A 114 16.05 -25.64 8.43
C GLU A 114 14.86 -25.42 9.38
N ILE A 115 13.82 -24.70 8.95
CA ILE A 115 12.57 -24.55 9.73
C ILE A 115 11.95 -25.92 10.00
N ARG A 116 11.78 -26.79 8.99
CA ARG A 116 11.23 -28.14 9.17
C ARG A 116 12.05 -29.00 10.12
N GLN A 117 13.36 -28.90 10.05
CA GLN A 117 14.26 -29.63 10.94
C GLN A 117 14.09 -29.16 12.39
N LEU A 118 14.02 -27.84 12.60
CA LEU A 118 13.80 -27.25 13.92
C LEU A 118 12.41 -27.61 14.48
N GLU A 119 11.36 -27.60 13.66
CA GLU A 119 10.02 -28.05 14.04
C GLU A 119 10.03 -29.50 14.52
N THR A 120 10.72 -30.39 13.81
CA THR A 120 10.83 -31.81 14.18
C THR A 120 11.57 -32.00 15.51
N GLN A 121 12.66 -31.26 15.73
CA GLN A 121 13.41 -31.30 16.99
C GLN A 121 12.57 -30.80 18.16
N LEU A 122 11.78 -29.75 17.94
CA LEU A 122 10.90 -29.17 18.95
C LEU A 122 9.82 -30.18 19.35
N GLU A 123 9.16 -30.82 18.37
CA GLU A 123 8.16 -31.86 18.64
C GLU A 123 8.74 -33.04 19.45
N GLN A 124 9.95 -33.48 19.13
CA GLN A 124 10.63 -34.55 19.86
C GLN A 124 10.94 -34.15 21.31
N ARG A 125 11.43 -32.92 21.54
CA ARG A 125 11.70 -32.40 22.89
C ARG A 125 10.42 -32.25 23.71
N GLU A 126 9.31 -31.85 23.09
CA GLU A 126 8.01 -31.80 23.75
C GLU A 126 7.54 -33.19 24.20
N LYS A 127 7.72 -34.22 23.36
CA LYS A 127 7.44 -35.62 23.74
C LYS A 127 8.31 -36.09 24.91
N GLU A 128 9.60 -35.79 24.89
CA GLU A 128 10.51 -36.13 26.00
C GLU A 128 10.11 -35.42 27.29
N LEU A 129 9.78 -34.13 27.23
CA LEU A 129 9.33 -33.36 28.40
C LEU A 129 8.04 -33.93 28.99
N THR A 130 7.07 -34.30 28.14
CA THR A 130 5.83 -34.92 28.63
C THR A 130 6.08 -36.28 29.28
N HIS A 131 7.03 -37.06 28.76
CA HIS A 131 7.44 -38.34 29.35
C HIS A 131 8.10 -38.15 30.72
N ILE A 132 9.12 -37.28 30.82
CA ILE A 132 9.81 -36.98 32.08
C ILE A 132 8.82 -36.45 33.12
N LYS A 133 7.92 -35.54 32.73
CA LYS A 133 6.90 -35.00 33.63
C LYS A 133 5.97 -36.09 34.18
N LYS A 134 5.63 -37.09 33.35
CA LYS A 134 4.82 -38.23 33.76
C LYS A 134 5.56 -39.10 34.77
N ASP A 135 6.83 -39.40 34.52
CA ASP A 135 7.63 -40.28 35.39
C ASP A 135 7.94 -39.61 36.74
N MET A 136 8.34 -38.33 36.74
CA MET A 136 8.45 -37.54 37.98
C MET A 136 7.13 -37.53 38.78
N GLY A 137 5.99 -37.48 38.09
CA GLY A 137 4.68 -37.54 38.73
C GLY A 137 4.39 -38.90 39.39
N LYS A 138 4.93 -40.00 38.86
CA LYS A 138 4.85 -41.32 39.48
C LYS A 138 5.79 -41.42 40.67
N ASP A 139 7.04 -40.99 40.52
CA ASP A 139 8.04 -41.02 41.59
C ASP A 139 7.57 -40.21 42.79
N LYS A 140 6.99 -39.03 42.57
CA LYS A 140 6.40 -38.22 43.63
C LYS A 140 5.30 -38.96 44.39
N LYS A 141 4.42 -39.68 43.68
CA LYS A 141 3.37 -40.50 44.32
C LYS A 141 3.97 -41.66 45.10
N ALA A 142 4.97 -42.34 44.54
CA ALA A 142 5.66 -43.43 45.23
C ALA A 142 6.33 -42.95 46.53
N ILE A 143 6.98 -41.78 46.51
CA ILE A 143 7.57 -41.15 47.70
C ILE A 143 6.49 -40.77 48.72
N GLU A 144 5.35 -40.21 48.29
CA GLU A 144 4.23 -39.88 49.19
C GLU A 144 3.59 -41.14 49.82
N GLU A 145 3.44 -42.22 49.04
CA GLU A 145 2.95 -43.52 49.52
C GLU A 145 3.95 -44.19 50.48
N GLU A 146 5.24 -44.19 50.17
CA GLU A 146 6.29 -44.76 51.03
C GLU A 146 6.41 -43.96 52.35
N HIS A 147 6.35 -42.64 52.30
CA HIS A 147 6.31 -41.80 53.51
C HIS A 147 5.06 -42.07 54.36
N PHE A 148 3.91 -42.35 53.73
CA PHE A 148 2.68 -42.74 54.45
C PHE A 148 2.77 -44.15 55.06
N VAL A 149 3.53 -45.08 54.48
CA VAL A 149 3.70 -46.45 54.99
C VAL A 149 4.75 -46.52 56.12
N VAL A 150 5.77 -45.66 56.10
CA VAL A 150 6.81 -45.61 57.15
C VAL A 150 6.32 -44.92 58.43
N CYS A 151 5.40 -43.95 58.34
CA CYS A 151 4.88 -43.24 59.52
C CYS A 151 4.08 -44.10 60.54
N PRO A 152 3.23 -45.07 60.14
CA PRO A 152 2.50 -45.93 61.07
C PRO A 152 3.40 -46.88 61.88
N GLU A 153 4.52 -47.33 61.32
CA GLU A 153 5.39 -48.32 61.99
C GLU A 153 6.22 -47.70 63.13
N LEU A 154 6.59 -46.42 63.00
CA LEU A 154 7.28 -45.66 64.05
C LEU A 154 6.39 -45.34 65.27
N TYR A 155 5.07 -45.25 65.11
CA TYR A 155 4.15 -45.03 66.23
C TYR A 155 3.78 -46.32 66.98
N ARG A 156 3.93 -47.50 66.36
CA ARG A 156 3.53 -48.79 66.94
C ARG A 156 4.54 -49.34 67.96
N SER A 157 5.81 -48.93 67.89
CA SER A 157 6.86 -49.38 68.83
C SER A 157 6.82 -48.69 70.20
N HIS A 158 6.01 -47.62 70.38
CA HIS A 158 6.01 -46.79 71.60
C HIS A 158 4.80 -46.93 72.53
N LEU A 159 3.80 -47.77 72.22
CA LEU A 159 2.67 -48.01 73.14
C LEU A 159 2.67 -49.44 73.70
N LYS A 160 3.22 -49.60 74.91
CA LYS A 160 2.84 -50.70 75.82
C LYS A 160 1.61 -50.26 76.62
N PRO A 161 0.48 -51.00 76.61
CA PRO A 161 -0.65 -50.64 77.45
C PRO A 161 -0.38 -50.95 78.93
N VAL A 162 -0.58 -49.93 79.78
CA VAL A 162 -0.49 -49.96 81.24
C VAL A 162 -1.81 -50.51 81.82
N ASN A 163 -1.69 -51.45 82.76
CA ASN A 163 -2.80 -52.04 83.53
C ASN A 163 -3.12 -51.16 84.75
N GLN A 164 -4.32 -50.60 84.85
CA GLN A 164 -4.82 -49.94 86.07
C GLN A 164 -6.34 -50.09 86.24
N HIS A 165 -6.74 -50.95 87.17
CA HIS A 165 -7.88 -50.69 88.04
C HIS A 165 -7.58 -51.34 89.40
N GLU A 166 -7.09 -50.53 90.34
CA GLU A 166 -7.46 -50.68 91.74
C GLU A 166 -7.46 -49.31 92.41
N LEU A 167 -8.53 -49.07 93.17
CA LEU A 167 -8.73 -48.09 94.24
C LEU A 167 -9.55 -46.82 93.94
N ALA A 168 -10.78 -46.90 94.43
CA ALA A 168 -11.77 -45.86 94.68
C ALA A 168 -11.32 -44.85 95.76
N PRO A 169 -12.15 -43.81 96.00
CA PRO A 169 -12.44 -43.47 97.38
C PRO A 169 -13.92 -43.24 97.72
N THR A 170 -14.13 -43.41 99.01
CA THR A 170 -15.34 -43.58 99.82
C THR A 170 -16.08 -42.27 100.12
N GLY A 171 -17.41 -42.28 100.14
CA GLY A 171 -18.23 -41.16 100.65
C GLY A 171 -19.72 -41.48 100.81
N ARG A 172 -20.10 -41.84 102.04
CA ARG A 172 -21.45 -42.08 102.64
C ARG A 172 -22.51 -40.99 102.31
N HIS A 173 -23.83 -41.17 102.39
CA HIS A 173 -24.72 -42.23 102.90
C HIS A 173 -26.16 -41.99 102.37
N LEU A 174 -26.83 -43.09 101.99
CA LEU A 174 -28.20 -43.52 102.33
C LEU A 174 -29.49 -42.85 101.76
N PHE A 175 -30.30 -43.77 101.18
CA PHE A 175 -31.77 -43.87 101.07
C PHE A 175 -32.46 -42.87 100.11
N THR A 176 -33.42 -43.23 99.25
CA THR A 176 -34.33 -44.40 99.13
C THR A 176 -35.02 -44.36 97.74
N ASN A 177 -35.54 -45.52 97.31
CA ASN A 177 -36.72 -45.75 96.45
C ASN A 177 -36.62 -45.65 94.90
N HIS A 178 -36.59 -46.84 94.31
CA HIS A 178 -37.28 -47.38 93.12
C HIS A 178 -38.65 -46.73 92.72
N PRO A 179 -39.23 -47.06 91.54
CA PRO A 179 -38.79 -46.81 90.16
C PRO A 179 -39.94 -46.21 89.30
N PHE A 180 -39.78 -46.21 87.97
CA PHE A 180 -40.77 -46.06 86.87
C PHE A 180 -40.92 -44.71 86.16
N GLU A 181 -40.93 -44.86 84.82
CA GLU A 181 -41.35 -43.98 83.72
C GLU A 181 -40.44 -42.83 83.28
#